data_AF-A0A6A0H9S7-F1
#
_entry.id   AF-A0A6A0H9S7-F1
#
_cell.length_a   1.000
_cell.length_b   1.000
_cell.length_c   1.000
_cell.angle_alpha   90.00
_cell.angle_beta   90.00
_cell.angle_gamma   90.00
#
_symmetry.space_group_name_H-M   'P 1'
#
loop_
_entity.id
_entity.type
_entity.pdbx_description
1 polymer ?
#
loop_
_entity_poly.entity_id
_entity_poly.type
_entity_poly.pdbx_seq_one_letter_code
_entity_poly.pdbx_strand_id
1 'polypeptide(L)' 'MAIFELLDYIVNEPPPQLPHEYFSPEFVDLVHRCLKKNPSERADLSSLMVDIAGWVKRTMNLNPQTPAALSAHPDS' A
#
# COMPACT_ATOMS: atom_id res chain seq x y z
N MET A 1 2.76 28.99 2.11
CA MET A 1 3.61 28.52 1.00
C MET A 1 2.82 28.56 -0.28
N ALA A 2 3.40 29.14 -1.33
CA ALA A 2 2.81 29.13 -2.66
C ALA A 2 3.04 27.77 -3.35
N ILE A 3 2.23 27.45 -4.37
CA ILE A 3 2.33 26.18 -5.11
C ILE A 3 3.74 25.95 -5.70
N PHE A 4 4.38 27.00 -6.21
CA PHE A 4 5.71 26.88 -6.80
C PHE A 4 6.80 26.59 -5.75
N GLU A 5 6.69 27.16 -4.55
CA GLU A 5 7.60 26.85 -3.43
C GLU A 5 7.47 25.38 -3.01
N LEU A 6 6.23 24.85 -3.02
CA LEU A 6 6.00 23.44 -2.71
C LEU A 6 6.58 22.51 -3.78
N LEU A 7 6.41 22.85 -5.07
CA LEU A 7 7.00 22.07 -6.16
C LEU A 7 8.53 22.10 -6.08
N ASP A 8 9.12 23.26 -5.82
CA ASP A 8 10.56 23.41 -5.62
C ASP A 8 11.05 22.53 -4.46
N TYR A 9 10.34 22.55 -3.33
CA TYR A 9 10.62 21.68 -2.18
C TYR A 9 10.57 20.19 -2.57
N ILE A 10 9.51 19.74 -3.25
CA ILE A 10 9.39 18.34 -3.69
C ILE A 10 10.55 17.94 -4.62
N VAL A 11 10.97 18.85 -5.51
CA VAL A 11 11.99 18.58 -6.53
C VAL A 11 13.41 18.67 -5.96
N ASN A 12 13.67 19.53 -4.98
CA ASN A 12 15.03 19.86 -4.52
C ASN A 12 15.36 19.37 -3.10
N GLU A 13 14.39 19.32 -2.18
CA GLU A 13 14.61 18.89 -0.78
C GLU A 13 14.51 17.37 -0.58
N PRO A 14 15.08 16.78 0.49
CA PRO A 14 14.93 15.35 0.76
C PRO A 14 13.46 14.95 0.94
N PRO A 15 13.10 13.70 0.59
CA PRO A 15 11.74 13.22 0.77
C PRO A 15 11.35 13.20 2.26
N PRO A 16 10.07 13.44 2.58
CA PRO A 16 9.62 13.39 3.97
C PRO A 16 9.72 11.96 4.53
N GLN A 17 9.90 11.87 5.84
CA GLN A 17 9.99 10.61 6.57
C GLN A 17 8.95 10.54 7.68
N LEU A 18 8.49 9.33 8.00
CA LEU A 18 7.57 9.11 9.11
C LEU A 18 8.33 9.15 10.45
N PRO A 19 7.76 9.73 11.51
CA PRO A 19 8.38 9.66 12.84
C PRO A 19 8.31 8.24 13.39
N HIS A 20 9.46 7.69 13.79
CA HIS A 20 9.60 6.30 14.25
C HIS A 20 8.81 5.97 15.53
N GLU A 21 8.43 6.98 16.31
CA GLU A 21 7.74 6.82 17.60
C GLU A 21 6.28 6.37 17.44
N TYR A 22 5.66 6.67 16.29
CA TYR A 22 4.23 6.43 16.07
C TYR A 22 3.95 5.26 15.12
N PHE A 23 4.96 4.79 14.38
CA PHE A 23 4.79 3.85 13.28
C PHE A 23 5.72 2.66 13.43
N SER A 24 5.26 1.49 13.00
CA SER A 24 6.10 0.30 13.00
C SER A 24 7.27 0.46 12.03
N PRO A 25 8.45 -0.14 12.31
CA PRO A 25 9.60 -0.07 11.42
C PRO A 25 9.28 -0.51 9.98
N GLU A 26 8.40 -1.49 9.81
CA GLU A 26 7.97 -2.01 8.50
C GLU A 26 7.17 -0.97 7.72
N PHE A 27 6.32 -0.19 8.39
CA PHE A 27 5.54 0.86 7.75
C PHE A 27 6.39 2.08 7.40
N VAL A 28 7.34 2.43 8.27
CA VAL A 28 8.33 3.47 7.96
C VAL A 28 9.17 3.08 6.74
N ASP A 29 9.64 1.83 6.67
CA ASP A 29 10.37 1.32 5.51
C ASP A 29 9.52 1.30 4.23
N LEU A 30 8.26 0.84 4.31
CA LEU A 30 7.33 0.85 3.18
C LEU A 30 7.20 2.25 2.57
N VAL A 31 6.93 3.25 3.40
CA VAL A 31 6.77 4.65 2.95
C VAL A 31 8.10 5.20 2.42
N HIS A 32 9.22 4.90 3.09
CA HIS A 32 10.54 5.30 2.63
C HIS A 32 10.88 4.75 1.23
N ARG A 33 10.54 3.48 0.95
CA ARG A 33 10.71 2.85 -0.36
C ARG A 33 9.85 3.49 -1.45
N CYS A 34 8.66 3.98 -1.12
CA CYS A 34 7.77 4.70 -2.03
C CYS A 34 8.25 6.14 -2.34
N LEU A 35 8.91 6.80 -1.38
CA LEU A 35 9.26 8.22 -1.48
C LEU A 35 10.68 8.48 -2.00
N LYS A 36 11.42 7.45 -2.41
CA LYS A 36 12.74 7.67 -3.02
C LYS A 36 12.65 8.62 -4.21
N LYS A 37 13.53 9.63 -4.20
CA LYS A 37 13.61 10.64 -5.26
C LYS A 37 14.04 10.05 -6.58
N ASN A 38 15.10 9.25 -6.56
CA ASN A 38 15.58 8.55 -7.74
C ASN A 38 14.55 7.50 -8.17
N PRO A 39 13.90 7.64 -9.35
CA PRO A 39 12.86 6.71 -9.79
C PRO A 39 13.37 5.28 -9.94
N SER A 40 14.65 5.09 -10.31
CA SER A 40 15.25 3.76 -10.46
C SER A 40 15.49 3.04 -9.14
N GLU A 41 15.51 3.77 -8.02
CA GLU A 41 15.63 3.18 -6.68
C GLU A 41 14.29 3.06 -5.97
N ARG A 42 13.25 3.75 -6.46
CA ARG A 42 11.91 3.71 -5.90
C ARG A 42 11.32 2.32 -6.12
N ALA A 43 10.70 1.78 -5.08
CA ALA A 43 10.11 0.45 -5.17
C ALA A 43 8.98 0.42 -6.21
N ASP A 44 8.97 -0.65 -6.99
CA ASP A 44 7.87 -0.99 -7.90
C ASP A 44 6.78 -1.77 -7.17
N LEU A 45 5.65 -2.00 -7.84
CA LEU A 45 4.53 -2.70 -7.23
C LEU A 45 4.89 -4.14 -6.80
N SER A 46 5.75 -4.80 -7.58
CA SER A 46 6.22 -6.16 -7.33
C SER A 46 7.04 -6.26 -6.04
N SER A 47 7.90 -5.28 -5.76
CA SER A 47 8.72 -5.21 -4.54
C SER A 47 7.96 -4.64 -3.34
N LEU A 48 6.83 -3.97 -3.57
CA LEU A 48 5.96 -3.50 -2.51
C LEU A 48 5.02 -4.59 -1.99
N MET A 49 4.72 -5.64 -2.77
CA MET A 49 3.81 -6.77 -2.48
C MET A 49 3.13 -6.72 -1.10
N VAL A 50 2.19 -5.78 -0.97
CA VAL A 50 1.30 -5.68 0.18
C VAL A 50 0.07 -6.49 -0.20
N ASP A 51 -0.42 -7.33 0.71
CA ASP A 51 -1.71 -8.00 0.54
C ASP A 51 -2.85 -6.97 0.67
N ILE A 52 -2.98 -6.10 -0.35
CA ILE A 52 -4.00 -5.05 -0.43
C ILE A 52 -5.38 -5.71 -0.43
N ALA A 53 -5.53 -6.84 -1.12
CA ALA A 53 -6.78 -7.60 -1.15
C ALA A 53 -7.18 -8.07 0.26
N GLY A 54 -6.25 -8.64 1.03
CA GLY A 54 -6.50 -9.03 2.41
C GLY A 54 -6.66 -7.85 3.36
N TRP A 55 -5.95 -6.75 3.16
CA TRP A 55 -6.16 -5.51 3.92
C TRP A 55 -7.56 -4.94 3.66
N VAL A 56 -8.00 -4.80 2.40
CA VAL A 56 -9.35 -4.36 2.05
C VAL A 56 -10.39 -5.28 2.66
N LYS A 57 -10.21 -6.61 2.58
CA LYS A 57 -11.13 -7.57 3.21
C LYS A 57 -11.25 -7.35 4.72
N ARG A 58 -10.13 -7.15 5.43
CA ARG A 58 -10.14 -6.86 6.88
C ARG A 58 -10.78 -5.51 7.19
N THR A 59 -10.37 -4.45 6.52
CA THR A 59 -10.84 -3.08 6.75
C THR A 59 -12.32 -2.92 6.46
N MET A 60 -12.80 -3.53 5.37
CA MET A 60 -14.20 -3.48 4.95
C MET A 60 -15.04 -4.61 5.54
N ASN A 61 -14.45 -5.44 6.41
CA ASN A 61 -15.07 -6.62 7.03
C ASN A 61 -15.78 -7.54 6.02
N LEU A 62 -15.16 -7.72 4.84
CA LEU A 62 -15.71 -8.54 3.76
C LEU A 62 -15.53 -10.00 4.12
N ASN A 63 -16.64 -10.67 4.44
CA ASN A 63 -16.66 -12.12 4.63
C ASN A 63 -16.48 -12.80 3.25
N PRO A 64 -15.55 -13.77 3.08
CA PRO A 64 -15.61 -14.67 1.94
C PRO A 64 -16.91 -15.45 2.02
N GLN A 65 -17.97 -14.99 1.36
CA GLN A 65 -19.06 -15.90 1.02
C GLN A 65 -18.50 -16.90 0.01
N THR A 66 -17.99 -18.01 0.54
CA THR A 66 -17.92 -19.28 -0.17
C THR A 66 -19.29 -19.48 -0.81
N PRO A 67 -19.42 -19.66 -2.14
CA PRO A 67 -20.58 -20.35 -2.67
C PRO A 67 -20.48 -21.79 -2.16
N ALA A 68 -21.10 -22.05 -1.01
CA ALA A 68 -21.31 -23.39 -0.53
C ALA A 68 -22.20 -24.09 -1.55
N ALA A 69 -21.63 -25.12 -2.18
CA ALA A 69 -22.33 -26.21 -2.87
C ALA A 69 -23.32 -25.80 -3.98
N LEU A 70 -22.88 -25.89 -5.25
CA LEU A 70 -23.72 -26.62 -6.21
C LEU A 70 -23.64 -28.10 -5.79
N SER A 71 -24.47 -28.46 -4.82
CA SER A 71 -24.81 -29.84 -4.52
C SER A 71 -25.49 -30.45 -5.74
N ALA A 72 -24.92 -31.54 -6.21
CA ALA A 72 -25.57 -32.71 -6.81
C ALA A 72 -26.98 -32.48 -7.38
N HIS A 73 -27.10 -32.47 -8.70
CA HIS A 73 -28.32 -32.85 -9.38
C HIS A 73 -28.44 -34.39 -9.28
N PRO A 74 -29.45 -34.97 -8.61
CA PRO A 74 -29.70 -36.39 -8.71
C PRO A 74 -30.42 -36.68 -10.04
N ASP A 75 -30.09 -37.82 -10.63
CA ASP A 75 -30.78 -38.44 -11.76
C ASP A 75 -32.31 -38.34 -11.64
N SER A 76 -32.96 -37.86 -12.70
CA SER A 76 -34.32 -38.22 -13.14
C SER A 76 -34.51 -37.80 -14.59
#